data_AF-A0A6A2YWA8-F1
#
_entry.id   AF-A0A6A2YWA8-F1
#
_cell.length_a   1.000
_cell.length_b   1.000
_cell.length_c   1.000
_cell.angle_alpha   90.00
_cell.angle_beta   90.00
_cell.angle_gamma   90.00
#
_symmetry.space_group_name_H-M   'P 1'
#
loop_
_entity.id
_entity.type
_entity.pdbx_description
1 polymer ?
#
loop_
_entity_poly.entity_id
_entity_poly.type
_entity_poly.pdbx_seq_one_letter_code
_entity_poly.pdbx_strand_id
1 'polypeptide(L)'
;MAPCFDNQSSLFNFVVRDGNGVKGTVDSSISKVPWAYIQPPAEQINKNNATKCEILPIDLLSLDGPDHDEVVNQIVRAAETLGFFQVINRGVPEDVDMEKKGEWVEIPPVPGALVINVGDMLQIWSNGRYKSAEYRVRTTSTKSRVSIPIFVSPQGTQKIAPLPQVVEKDGVARYRELVFSDYMNCFFGNAHDGKKSLGFAKTN
;
A
#
# COMPACT_ATOMS: atom_id res chain seq x y z
N MET A 1 -19.58 -33.63 -4.01
CA MET A 1 -18.14 -33.90 -3.82
C MET A 1 -17.42 -32.57 -4.06
N ALA A 2 -16.55 -32.12 -3.15
CA ALA A 2 -15.80 -30.89 -3.40
C ALA A 2 -14.89 -31.07 -4.63
N PRO A 3 -14.77 -30.07 -5.52
CA PRO A 3 -13.87 -30.15 -6.66
C PRO A 3 -12.41 -30.22 -6.20
N CYS A 4 -11.62 -31.06 -6.86
CA CYS A 4 -10.19 -31.16 -6.63
C CYS A 4 -9.45 -30.39 -7.73
N PHE A 5 -8.72 -29.34 -7.35
CA PHE A 5 -7.99 -28.47 -8.28
C PHE A 5 -6.52 -28.89 -8.42
N ASP A 6 -6.31 -30.18 -8.71
CA ASP A 6 -4.98 -30.82 -8.67
C ASP A 6 -4.10 -30.50 -9.89
N ASN A 7 -4.69 -29.93 -10.95
CA ASN A 7 -3.94 -29.55 -12.14
C ASN A 7 -4.32 -28.14 -12.63
N GLN A 8 -3.38 -27.51 -13.34
CA GLN A 8 -3.50 -26.13 -13.83
C GLN A 8 -4.76 -25.90 -14.65
N SER A 9 -5.11 -26.84 -15.54
CA SER A 9 -6.25 -26.73 -16.44
C SER A 9 -7.58 -26.71 -15.68
N SER A 10 -7.75 -27.55 -14.65
CA SER A 10 -8.96 -27.60 -13.84
C SER A 10 -9.19 -26.30 -13.06
N LEU A 11 -8.13 -25.76 -12.45
CA LEU A 11 -8.20 -24.52 -11.69
C LEU A 11 -8.46 -23.32 -12.59
N PHE A 12 -7.74 -23.21 -13.71
CA PHE A 12 -7.93 -22.13 -14.68
C PHE A 12 -9.35 -22.12 -15.24
N ASN A 13 -9.85 -23.30 -15.65
CA ASN A 13 -11.19 -23.43 -16.21
C ASN A 13 -12.25 -22.96 -15.21
N PHE A 14 -12.19 -23.46 -13.97
CA PHE A 14 -13.18 -23.12 -12.96
C PHE A 14 -13.09 -21.64 -12.53
N VAL A 15 -11.90 -21.16 -12.16
CA VAL A 15 -11.71 -19.83 -11.55
C VAL A 15 -11.81 -18.72 -12.60
N VAL A 16 -11.16 -18.90 -13.74
CA VAL A 16 -10.97 -17.83 -14.74
C VAL A 16 -11.96 -17.98 -15.89
N ARG A 17 -11.92 -19.12 -16.60
CA ARG A 17 -12.72 -19.31 -17.83
C ARG A 17 -14.21 -19.30 -17.55
N ASP A 18 -14.63 -20.00 -16.51
CA ASP A 18 -16.05 -20.15 -16.14
C ASP A 18 -16.50 -19.01 -15.19
N GLY A 19 -15.60 -18.11 -14.79
CA GLY A 19 -15.92 -16.89 -14.05
C GLY A 19 -16.27 -17.08 -12.56
N ASN A 20 -16.05 -18.27 -11.97
CA ASN A 20 -16.39 -18.50 -10.56
C ASN A 20 -15.49 -17.71 -9.58
N GLY A 21 -14.29 -17.34 -10.02
CA GLY A 21 -13.31 -16.61 -9.21
C GLY A 21 -12.86 -17.38 -7.96
N VAL A 22 -12.01 -16.73 -7.15
CA VAL A 22 -11.51 -17.33 -5.89
C VAL A 22 -12.60 -17.51 -4.84
N LYS A 23 -13.68 -16.71 -4.91
CA LYS A 23 -14.85 -16.86 -4.04
C LYS A 23 -15.54 -18.20 -4.31
N GLY A 24 -15.80 -18.54 -5.58
CA GLY A 24 -16.41 -19.82 -5.93
C GLY A 24 -15.59 -21.03 -5.48
N THR A 25 -14.25 -20.91 -5.48
CA THR A 25 -13.36 -21.94 -4.93
C THR A 25 -13.63 -22.17 -3.45
N VAL A 26 -13.75 -21.08 -2.66
CA VAL A 26 -14.06 -21.16 -1.22
C VAL A 26 -15.45 -21.73 -0.98
N ASP A 27 -16.46 -21.26 -1.72
CA ASP A 27 -17.85 -21.74 -1.61
C ASP A 27 -17.97 -23.23 -1.95
N SER A 28 -17.07 -23.75 -2.79
CA SER A 28 -16.98 -25.18 -3.13
C SER A 28 -16.41 -26.05 -2.02
N SER A 29 -16.13 -25.47 -0.84
CA SER A 29 -15.69 -26.19 0.37
C SER A 29 -14.41 -27.00 0.17
N ILE A 30 -13.44 -26.42 -0.56
CA ILE A 30 -12.12 -27.03 -0.70
C ILE A 30 -11.43 -27.21 0.66
N SER A 31 -10.74 -28.34 0.82
CA SER A 31 -10.00 -28.67 2.05
C SER A 31 -8.53 -28.27 2.02
N LYS A 32 -8.00 -27.90 0.84
CA LYS A 32 -6.61 -27.48 0.65
C LYS A 32 -6.54 -26.28 -0.30
N VAL A 33 -5.61 -25.37 -0.02
CA VAL A 33 -5.30 -24.25 -0.90
C VAL A 33 -4.65 -24.79 -2.18
N PRO A 34 -5.17 -24.47 -3.38
CA PRO A 34 -4.55 -24.88 -4.64
C PRO A 34 -3.11 -24.34 -4.76
N TRP A 35 -2.23 -25.15 -5.35
CA TRP A 35 -0.79 -24.86 -5.43
C TRP A 35 -0.46 -23.49 -6.04
N ALA A 36 -1.27 -23.02 -7.01
CA ALA A 36 -1.08 -21.75 -7.68
C ALA A 36 -1.23 -20.52 -6.76
N TYR A 37 -1.84 -20.67 -5.58
CA TYR A 37 -1.98 -19.60 -4.58
C TYR A 37 -0.96 -19.67 -3.45
N ILE A 38 -0.11 -20.71 -3.43
CA ILE A 38 0.94 -20.85 -2.43
C ILE A 38 2.07 -19.90 -2.79
N GLN A 39 2.24 -18.86 -1.98
CA GLN A 39 3.30 -17.87 -2.17
C GLN A 39 4.70 -18.46 -1.91
N PRO A 40 5.76 -17.96 -2.57
CA PRO A 40 7.14 -18.31 -2.24
C PRO A 40 7.46 -18.08 -0.76
N PRO A 41 8.38 -18.84 -0.13
CA PRO A 41 8.66 -18.73 1.31
C PRO A 41 8.96 -17.30 1.80
N ALA A 42 9.66 -16.48 1.00
CA ALA A 42 9.98 -15.08 1.35
C ALA A 42 8.74 -14.13 1.33
N GLU A 43 7.69 -14.52 0.60
CA GLU A 43 6.44 -13.76 0.47
C GLU A 43 5.36 -14.26 1.44
N GLN A 44 5.55 -15.41 2.07
CA GLN A 44 4.60 -15.95 3.05
C GLN A 44 4.58 -15.09 4.31
N ILE A 45 3.40 -14.51 4.60
CA ILE A 45 3.21 -13.65 5.76
C ILE A 45 3.19 -14.50 7.04
N ASN A 46 4.23 -14.35 7.87
CA ASN A 46 4.21 -14.90 9.23
C ASN A 46 3.25 -14.07 10.10
N LYS A 47 2.13 -14.69 10.50
CA LYS A 47 1.08 -14.03 11.29
C LYS A 47 1.52 -13.65 12.71
N ASN A 48 2.56 -14.29 13.24
CA ASN A 48 3.00 -14.13 14.63
C ASN A 48 4.11 -13.08 14.80
N ASN A 49 4.72 -12.62 13.70
CA ASN A 49 5.86 -11.70 13.74
C ASN A 49 5.49 -10.24 13.43
N ALA A 50 4.20 -9.94 13.21
CA ALA A 50 3.78 -8.57 12.95
C ALA A 50 3.55 -7.83 14.26
N THR A 51 4.33 -6.79 14.50
CA THR A 51 4.13 -5.92 15.65
C THR A 51 2.91 -5.05 15.39
N LYS A 52 1.94 -5.04 16.31
CA LYS A 52 0.81 -4.11 16.21
C LYS A 52 1.31 -2.69 16.38
N CYS A 53 0.92 -1.80 15.47
CA CYS A 53 1.09 -0.38 15.66
C CYS A 53 -0.28 0.22 15.89
N GLU A 54 -0.43 0.86 17.05
CA GLU A 54 -1.61 1.62 17.38
C GLU A 54 -1.45 3.01 16.75
N ILE A 55 -1.59 3.07 15.42
CA ILE A 55 -1.66 4.35 14.72
C ILE A 55 -3.01 4.97 15.10
N LEU A 56 -2.98 5.99 15.98
CA LEU A 56 -4.16 6.78 16.25
C LEU A 56 -4.59 7.52 14.97
N PRO A 57 -5.87 7.45 14.59
CA PRO A 57 -6.34 8.17 13.41
C PRO A 57 -6.23 9.68 13.60
N ILE A 58 -5.75 10.35 12.57
CA ILE A 58 -5.68 11.81 12.49
C ILE A 58 -7.11 12.33 12.27
N ASP A 59 -7.54 13.29 13.07
CA ASP A 59 -8.87 13.89 12.94
C ASP A 59 -8.86 15.09 12.00
N LEU A 60 -9.54 14.96 10.86
CA LEU A 60 -9.59 16.02 9.86
C LEU A 60 -10.63 17.10 10.19
N LEU A 61 -11.49 16.92 11.21
CA LEU A 61 -12.41 17.99 11.62
C LEU A 61 -11.66 19.22 12.13
N SER A 62 -10.52 19.01 12.78
CA SER A 62 -9.67 20.09 13.29
C SER A 62 -8.79 20.72 12.22
N LEU A 63 -8.80 20.21 10.98
CA LEU A 63 -7.98 20.72 9.89
C LEU A 63 -8.32 22.16 9.54
N ASP A 64 -9.59 22.54 9.52
CA ASP A 64 -10.02 23.93 9.23
C ASP A 64 -10.19 24.77 10.51
N GLY A 65 -9.68 24.28 11.65
CA GLY A 65 -9.85 24.85 12.98
C GLY A 65 -8.58 25.47 13.58
N PRO A 66 -8.58 25.80 14.88
CA PRO A 66 -7.42 26.37 15.57
C PRO A 66 -6.21 25.41 15.61
N ASP A 67 -6.46 24.11 15.49
CA ASP A 67 -5.42 23.07 15.54
C ASP A 67 -4.89 22.71 14.14
N HIS A 68 -5.15 23.54 13.11
CA HIS A 68 -4.73 23.31 11.72
C HIS A 68 -3.26 22.87 11.60
N ASP A 69 -2.35 23.64 12.20
CA ASP A 69 -0.91 23.38 12.11
C ASP A 69 -0.53 22.04 12.76
N GLU A 70 -1.20 21.66 13.85
CA GLU A 70 -0.96 20.39 14.51
C GLU A 70 -1.42 19.21 13.65
N VAL A 71 -2.63 19.29 13.07
CA VAL A 71 -3.15 18.27 12.15
C VAL A 71 -2.24 18.13 10.92
N VAL A 72 -1.80 19.24 10.33
CA VAL A 72 -0.86 19.24 9.20
C VAL A 72 0.46 18.58 9.60
N ASN A 73 1.00 18.90 10.78
CA ASN A 73 2.24 18.30 11.28
C ASN A 73 2.11 16.79 11.49
N GLN A 74 0.97 16.30 11.99
CA GLN A 74 0.71 14.86 12.13
C GLN A 74 0.71 14.15 10.78
N ILE A 75 0.04 14.72 9.77
CA ILE A 75 0.01 14.17 8.40
C ILE A 75 1.43 14.12 7.82
N VAL A 76 2.18 15.22 7.94
CA VAL A 76 3.56 15.32 7.43
C VAL A 76 4.45 14.28 8.11
N ARG A 77 4.41 14.18 9.45
CA ARG A 77 5.19 13.19 10.21
C ARG A 77 4.87 11.77 9.77
N ALA A 78 3.60 11.42 9.68
CA ALA A 78 3.20 10.07 9.25
C ALA A 78 3.64 9.74 7.83
N ALA A 79 3.58 10.71 6.91
CA ALA A 79 4.05 10.55 5.54
C ALA A 79 5.58 10.40 5.44
N GLU A 80 6.34 11.05 6.32
CA GLU A 80 7.81 11.00 6.37
C GLU A 80 8.36 9.74 7.06
N THR A 81 7.63 9.19 8.04
CA THR A 81 8.10 8.05 8.84
C THR A 81 7.57 6.73 8.30
N LEU A 82 6.25 6.52 8.35
CA LEU A 82 5.61 5.26 7.95
C LEU A 82 5.17 5.25 6.49
N GLY A 83 4.79 6.41 5.94
CA GLY A 83 4.12 6.46 4.64
C GLY A 83 2.67 6.00 4.67
N PHE A 84 2.11 5.77 5.86
CA PHE A 84 0.76 5.28 6.10
C PHE A 84 0.17 5.99 7.33
N PHE A 85 -1.12 6.32 7.27
CA PHE A 85 -1.87 6.85 8.39
C PHE A 85 -3.37 6.58 8.24
N GLN A 86 -4.10 6.67 9.34
CA GLN A 86 -5.56 6.62 9.35
C GLN A 86 -6.11 8.04 9.51
N VAL A 87 -7.26 8.32 8.90
CA VAL A 87 -7.99 9.57 9.09
C VAL A 87 -9.43 9.32 9.51
N ILE A 88 -9.96 10.17 10.39
CA ILE A 88 -11.37 10.20 10.82
C ILE A 88 -11.90 11.62 10.75
N ASN A 89 -13.23 11.76 10.81
CA ASN A 89 -13.93 13.04 10.90
C ASN A 89 -14.89 13.04 12.11
N ARG A 90 -14.40 12.79 13.35
CA ARG A 90 -15.29 12.58 14.52
C ARG A 90 -14.83 13.14 15.88
N GLY A 91 -13.69 13.81 16.03
CA GLY A 91 -13.20 14.32 17.32
C GLY A 91 -12.34 13.31 18.11
N VAL A 92 -11.00 13.51 18.10
CA VAL A 92 -9.84 13.02 18.93
C VAL A 92 -9.79 11.54 19.45
N PRO A 93 -8.61 10.86 19.62
CA PRO A 93 -7.39 11.31 20.35
C PRO A 93 -6.06 11.35 19.55
N GLU A 94 -5.11 12.05 20.18
CA GLU A 94 -3.77 12.49 19.78
C GLU A 94 -2.61 11.54 20.07
N ASP A 95 -1.51 11.87 19.37
CA ASP A 95 -0.11 11.49 19.50
C ASP A 95 0.31 10.12 18.96
N VAL A 96 1.15 10.16 17.93
CA VAL A 96 1.57 8.99 17.17
C VAL A 96 3.09 8.84 17.28
N ASP A 97 3.54 7.93 18.13
CA ASP A 97 4.94 7.54 18.19
C ASP A 97 5.21 6.49 17.09
N MET A 98 5.85 6.92 16.01
CA MET A 98 5.98 6.16 14.75
C MET A 98 7.44 5.91 14.37
N GLU A 99 8.23 5.28 15.23
CA GLU A 99 9.50 4.68 14.81
C GLU A 99 9.48 3.16 14.93
N LYS A 100 9.15 2.49 13.82
CA LYS A 100 9.51 1.08 13.58
C LYS A 100 10.07 0.94 12.18
N LYS A 101 11.40 0.89 12.07
CA LYS A 101 12.11 0.64 10.80
C LYS A 101 12.43 -0.85 10.68
N GLY A 102 11.98 -1.48 9.60
CA GLY A 102 12.42 -2.81 9.19
C GLY A 102 11.55 -3.99 9.66
N GLU A 103 10.51 -3.76 10.46
CA GLU A 103 9.55 -4.81 10.86
C GLU A 103 8.18 -4.62 10.18
N TRP A 104 7.51 -5.72 9.86
CA TRP A 104 6.12 -5.67 9.37
C TRP A 104 5.19 -5.22 10.47
N VAL A 105 4.44 -4.16 10.19
CA VAL A 105 3.50 -3.56 11.12
C VAL A 105 2.06 -3.91 10.74
N GLU A 106 1.26 -4.35 11.71
CA GLU A 106 -0.18 -4.54 11.53
C GLU A 106 -0.92 -3.24 11.83
N ILE A 107 -1.73 -2.77 10.86
CA ILE A 107 -2.62 -1.61 11.00
C ILE A 107 -4.04 -2.15 11.22
N PRO A 108 -4.57 -2.11 12.46
CA PRO A 108 -5.92 -2.56 12.74
C PRO A 108 -6.95 -1.58 12.15
N PRO A 109 -8.04 -2.07 11.53
CA PRO A 109 -9.07 -1.20 10.98
C PRO A 109 -9.82 -0.47 12.10
N VAL A 110 -9.85 0.86 12.03
CA VAL A 110 -10.67 1.68 12.92
C VAL A 110 -12.05 1.95 12.29
N PRO A 111 -13.16 1.67 12.99
CA PRO A 111 -14.49 1.95 12.46
C PRO A 111 -14.68 3.41 12.05
N GLY A 112 -15.09 3.64 10.81
CA GLY A 112 -15.30 4.98 10.27
C GLY A 112 -14.01 5.70 9.82
N ALA A 113 -12.85 5.07 9.93
CA ALA A 113 -11.58 5.62 9.44
C ALA A 113 -11.29 5.18 8.00
N LEU A 114 -10.54 6.02 7.29
CA LEU A 114 -9.89 5.66 6.03
C LEU A 114 -8.40 5.46 6.27
N VAL A 115 -7.81 4.48 5.60
CA VAL A 115 -6.35 4.31 5.55
C VAL A 115 -5.83 5.05 4.32
N ILE A 116 -4.87 5.95 4.52
CA ILE A 116 -4.18 6.68 3.46
C ILE A 116 -2.73 6.23 3.44
N ASN A 117 -2.18 6.07 2.25
CA ASN A 117 -0.76 5.78 2.06
C ASN A 117 -0.14 6.65 0.97
N VAL A 118 1.14 6.93 1.14
CA VAL A 118 1.96 7.63 0.16
C VAL A 118 2.30 6.65 -0.97
N GLY A 119 2.07 7.08 -2.21
CA GLY A 119 2.50 6.37 -3.41
C GLY A 119 3.86 6.84 -3.92
N ASP A 120 4.47 6.05 -4.81
CA ASP A 120 5.79 6.35 -5.40
C ASP A 120 5.85 7.74 -6.06
N MET A 121 4.75 8.20 -6.65
CA MET A 121 4.66 9.51 -7.30
C MET A 121 4.91 10.65 -6.31
N LEU A 122 4.25 10.59 -5.15
CA LEU A 122 4.40 11.59 -4.10
C LEU A 122 5.78 11.51 -3.44
N GLN A 123 6.37 10.31 -3.35
CA GLN A 123 7.77 10.16 -2.96
C GLN A 123 8.73 10.81 -3.96
N ILE A 124 8.50 10.67 -5.27
CA ILE A 124 9.33 11.30 -6.31
C ILE A 124 9.18 12.82 -6.25
N TRP A 125 7.95 13.36 -6.25
CA TRP A 125 7.70 14.80 -6.20
C TRP A 125 8.30 15.46 -4.96
N SER A 126 8.24 14.78 -3.81
CA SER A 126 8.83 15.26 -2.55
C SER A 126 10.33 15.01 -2.42
N ASN A 127 11.01 14.63 -3.51
CA ASN A 127 12.43 14.30 -3.55
C ASN A 127 12.84 13.25 -2.49
N GLY A 128 11.93 12.35 -2.14
CA GLY A 128 12.17 11.27 -1.18
C GLY A 128 11.90 11.66 0.27
N ARG A 129 11.34 12.84 0.53
CA ARG A 129 10.91 13.26 1.87
C ARG A 129 9.77 12.36 2.37
N TYR A 130 8.70 12.20 1.59
CA TYR A 130 7.61 11.28 1.91
C TYR A 130 7.92 9.86 1.45
N LYS A 131 7.49 8.87 2.23
CA LYS A 131 7.87 7.46 2.04
C LYS A 131 6.72 6.66 1.47
N SER A 132 6.88 6.15 0.27
CA SER A 132 6.07 5.08 -0.26
C SER A 132 6.53 3.77 0.39
N ALA A 133 5.85 3.32 1.43
CA ALA A 133 6.19 2.07 2.12
C ALA A 133 5.70 0.83 1.37
N GLU A 134 6.33 -0.32 1.64
CA GLU A 134 5.81 -1.62 1.20
C GLU A 134 4.65 -2.04 2.11
N TYR A 135 3.63 -2.66 1.52
CA TYR A 135 2.48 -3.14 2.25
C TYR A 135 2.00 -4.46 1.67
N ARG A 136 1.43 -5.30 2.53
CA ARG A 136 0.86 -6.60 2.17
C ARG A 136 -0.48 -6.78 2.86
N VAL A 137 -1.30 -7.63 2.26
CA VAL A 137 -2.66 -7.89 2.74
C VAL A 137 -2.74 -9.32 3.26
N ARG A 138 -3.09 -9.46 4.54
CA ARG A 138 -3.26 -10.76 5.20
C ARG A 138 -4.60 -11.40 4.81
N THR A 139 -4.60 -12.72 4.59
CA THR A 139 -5.82 -13.54 4.43
C THR A 139 -6.22 -14.20 5.75
N THR A 140 -7.50 -14.51 5.89
CA THR A 140 -8.05 -15.25 7.04
C THR A 140 -8.86 -16.44 6.56
N SER A 141 -8.90 -17.51 7.37
CA SER A 141 -9.74 -18.69 7.14
C SER A 141 -11.14 -18.55 7.76
N THR A 142 -11.42 -17.48 8.49
CA THR A 142 -12.65 -17.35 9.29
C THR A 142 -13.74 -16.50 8.65
N LYS A 143 -13.37 -15.46 7.89
CA LYS A 143 -14.31 -14.48 7.34
C LYS A 143 -13.82 -13.91 6.01
N SER A 144 -14.73 -13.68 5.08
CA SER A 144 -14.43 -12.87 3.89
C SER A 144 -14.21 -11.41 4.29
N ARG A 145 -13.35 -10.72 3.53
CA ARG A 145 -13.10 -9.27 3.68
C ARG A 145 -13.24 -8.59 2.33
N VAL A 146 -13.76 -7.38 2.34
CA VAL A 146 -13.86 -6.50 1.17
C VAL A 146 -13.09 -5.21 1.46
N SER A 147 -12.48 -4.63 0.42
CA SER A 147 -11.81 -3.33 0.46
C SER A 147 -12.07 -2.60 -0.85
N ILE A 148 -12.23 -1.28 -0.80
CA ILE A 148 -12.44 -0.43 -1.97
C ILE A 148 -11.31 0.60 -2.01
N PRO A 149 -10.18 0.32 -2.70
CA PRO A 149 -9.09 1.28 -2.81
C PRO A 149 -9.42 2.36 -3.84
N ILE A 150 -9.01 3.60 -3.55
CA ILE A 150 -9.06 4.73 -4.50
C ILE A 150 -7.61 5.14 -4.76
N PHE A 151 -7.20 5.17 -6.02
CA PHE A 151 -5.86 5.57 -6.43
C PHE A 151 -5.92 6.95 -7.10
N VAL A 152 -5.21 7.92 -6.53
CA VAL A 152 -5.02 9.25 -7.12
C VAL A 152 -3.66 9.26 -7.81
N SER A 153 -3.68 9.32 -9.14
CA SER A 153 -2.48 9.19 -9.98
C SER A 153 -2.41 10.28 -11.05
N PRO A 154 -1.21 10.63 -11.54
CA PRO A 154 -1.06 11.49 -12.71
C PRO A 154 -1.70 10.90 -13.96
N GLN A 155 -1.89 11.75 -14.97
CA GLN A 155 -2.17 11.28 -16.33
C GLN A 155 -0.95 10.54 -16.90
N GLY A 156 -1.17 9.51 -17.72
CA GLY A 156 -0.10 8.67 -18.29
C GLY A 156 0.98 9.47 -19.02
N THR A 157 0.62 10.54 -19.71
CA THR A 157 1.54 11.39 -20.48
C THR A 157 2.29 12.42 -19.62
N GLN A 158 1.93 12.56 -18.34
CA GLN A 158 2.51 13.57 -17.48
C GLN A 158 3.95 13.21 -17.11
N LYS A 159 4.83 14.20 -17.15
CA LYS A 159 6.18 14.08 -16.61
C LYS A 159 6.16 14.15 -15.09
N ILE A 160 6.88 13.24 -14.45
CA ILE A 160 7.09 13.21 -13.01
C ILE A 160 8.58 13.46 -12.72
N ALA A 161 8.86 14.31 -11.76
CA ALA A 161 10.19 14.69 -11.30
C ALA A 161 10.08 15.31 -9.90
N PRO A 162 11.15 15.39 -9.10
CA PRO A 162 11.14 16.18 -7.87
C PRO A 162 10.69 17.63 -8.13
N LEU A 163 9.87 18.18 -7.24
CA LEU A 163 9.43 19.56 -7.35
C LEU A 163 10.63 20.51 -7.26
N PRO A 164 10.75 21.53 -8.14
CA PRO A 164 11.92 22.40 -8.20
C PRO A 164 12.27 23.05 -6.85
N GLN A 165 11.26 23.47 -6.09
CA GLN A 165 11.42 24.11 -4.78
C GLN A 165 12.03 23.15 -3.74
N VAL A 166 11.73 21.85 -3.86
CA VAL A 166 12.29 20.83 -2.97
C VAL A 166 13.73 20.52 -3.37
N VAL A 167 14.02 20.47 -4.67
CA VAL A 167 15.39 20.29 -5.18
C VAL A 167 16.29 21.45 -4.79
N GLU A 168 15.81 22.69 -4.91
CA GLU A 168 16.54 23.90 -4.51
C GLU A 168 16.88 23.87 -3.02
N LYS A 169 15.92 23.48 -2.18
CA LYS A 169 16.13 23.32 -0.73
C LYS A 169 17.11 22.20 -0.38
N ASP A 170 17.02 21.06 -1.07
CA ASP A 170 17.86 19.89 -0.80
C ASP A 170 19.26 20.01 -1.44
N GLY A 171 19.43 20.91 -2.40
CA GLY A 171 20.65 21.11 -3.19
C GLY A 171 20.93 20.02 -4.24
N VAL A 172 20.10 18.97 -4.30
CA VAL A 172 20.28 17.84 -5.24
C VAL A 172 18.95 17.16 -5.57
N ALA A 173 18.77 16.81 -6.84
CA ALA A 173 17.66 15.96 -7.27
C ALA A 173 18.03 14.48 -7.06
N ARG A 174 17.20 13.74 -6.32
CA ARG A 174 17.39 12.30 -6.04
C ARG A 174 16.69 11.40 -7.06
N TYR A 175 15.79 11.98 -7.85
CA TYR A 175 15.06 11.29 -8.90
C TYR A 175 15.15 12.08 -10.20
N ARG A 176 15.19 11.35 -11.31
CA ARG A 176 15.20 11.92 -12.66
C ARG A 176 13.77 12.22 -13.13
N GLU A 177 13.67 13.11 -14.11
CA GLU A 177 12.41 13.32 -14.84
C GLU A 177 12.10 12.12 -15.73
N LEU A 178 10.85 11.67 -15.73
CA LEU A 178 10.36 10.59 -16.60
C LEU A 178 8.85 10.70 -16.86
N VAL A 179 8.35 10.06 -17.92
CA VAL A 179 6.92 10.03 -18.24
C VAL A 179 6.22 8.98 -17.37
N PHE A 180 5.06 9.31 -16.80
CA PHE A 180 4.35 8.42 -15.88
C PHE A 180 4.00 7.06 -16.50
N SER A 181 3.61 7.00 -17.78
CA SER A 181 3.37 5.74 -18.48
C SER A 181 4.60 4.84 -18.53
N ASP A 182 5.79 5.41 -18.70
CA ASP A 182 7.03 4.65 -18.75
C ASP A 182 7.37 4.08 -17.37
N TYR A 183 7.11 4.85 -16.31
CA TYR A 183 7.16 4.34 -14.94
C TYR A 183 6.23 3.15 -14.74
N MET A 184 4.97 3.29 -15.16
CA MET A 184 3.96 2.24 -14.97
C MET A 184 4.28 0.98 -15.78
N ASN A 185 4.83 1.12 -16.99
CA ASN A 185 5.33 0.00 -17.78
C ASN A 185 6.47 -0.74 -17.06
N CYS A 186 7.41 0.00 -16.46
CA CYS A 186 8.46 -0.58 -15.64
C CYS A 186 7.90 -1.25 -14.38
N PHE A 187 6.96 -0.61 -13.69
CA PHE A 187 6.33 -1.11 -12.47
C PHE A 187 5.58 -2.42 -12.72
N PHE A 188 4.72 -2.48 -13.74
CA PHE A 188 3.96 -3.70 -14.06
C PHE A 188 4.81 -4.77 -14.77
N GLY A 189 5.84 -4.37 -15.51
CA GLY A 189 6.79 -5.30 -16.14
C GLY A 189 7.64 -6.07 -15.12
N ASN A 190 7.86 -5.49 -13.93
CA ASN A 190 8.61 -6.09 -12.83
C ASN A 190 7.68 -6.41 -11.65
N ALA A 191 6.53 -7.03 -11.91
CA ALA A 191 5.57 -7.38 -10.86
C ALA A 191 6.23 -8.23 -9.76
N HIS A 192 5.90 -7.94 -8.50
CA HIS A 192 6.41 -8.62 -7.30
C HIS A 192 7.86 -8.34 -6.91
N ASP A 193 8.52 -7.35 -7.51
CA ASP A 193 9.92 -6.99 -7.20
C ASP A 193 10.06 -5.87 -6.13
N GLY A 194 9.00 -5.65 -5.34
CA GLY A 194 8.97 -4.66 -4.25
C GLY A 194 9.27 -3.24 -4.73
N LYS A 195 10.12 -2.51 -3.99
CA LYS A 195 10.52 -1.12 -4.31
C LYS A 195 11.55 -0.97 -5.43
N LYS A 196 11.90 -2.03 -6.18
CA LYS A 196 12.90 -1.93 -7.25
C LYS A 196 12.48 -0.98 -8.39
N SER A 197 11.18 -0.80 -8.62
CA SER A 197 10.66 0.19 -9.59
C SER A 197 11.11 1.62 -9.29
N LEU A 198 11.24 1.99 -8.01
CA LEU A 198 11.80 3.31 -7.64
C LEU A 198 13.25 3.46 -8.08
N GLY A 199 13.99 2.35 -8.21
CA GLY A 199 15.35 2.34 -8.78
C GLY A 199 15.38 2.86 -10.22
N PHE A 200 14.33 2.61 -11.01
CA PHE A 200 14.20 3.16 -12.36
C PHE A 200 14.07 4.69 -12.38
N ALA A 201 13.61 5.29 -11.28
CA ALA A 201 13.45 6.73 -11.17
C ALA A 201 14.64 7.43 -10.48
N LYS A 202 15.51 6.71 -9.77
CA LYS A 202 16.64 7.31 -9.05
C LYS A 202 17.69 7.87 -10.02
N THR A 203 18.32 8.97 -9.62
CA THR A 203 19.56 9.44 -10.25
C THR A 203 20.72 8.56 -9.79
N ASN A 204 21.66 8.26 -10.70
CA ASN A 204 22.90 7.56 -10.38
C ASN A 204 23.79 8.37 -9.43
#